data_AF-A0A938KE30-F1
#
_entry.id   AF-A0A938KE30-F1
#
_cell.length_a   1.000
_cell.length_b   1.000
_cell.length_c   1.000
_cell.angle_alpha   90.00
_cell.angle_beta   90.00
_cell.angle_gamma   90.00
#
_symmetry.space_group_name_H-M   'P 1'
#
loop_
_entity.id
_entity.type
_entity.pdbx_description
1 polymer ?
#
loop_
_entity_poly.entity_id
_entity_poly.type
_entity_poly.pdbx_seq_one_letter_code
_entity_poly.pdbx_strand_id
1 'polypeptide(L)'
;MTGRSGLLNFHGRQSDADADNSWIDRDEALRRIFESELLFEPGTEHAPSHSAFGVLAAIVELVSSESYMGFLSKHMFGPGGMTRTSRYDDINASDDQVAIRYGGKDYAPINSPKRWGKTSWLVLGSGGMVSTTSDLYRWNQGIRGGKLLSPKSVRNYLRQGGGMLVGGNMHGFFTAYTTGPDSLFFLSTKDISREGKADALGQSLAALVNRPKFRLGVSLRYSHEGVVVESVAFDSPAARTGLQVDDKVHSINGEDLGADADPDAVKRHTNGGKPVEPMIQRGDERIPVKVTPVRG
;
A
#
# COMPACT_ATOMS: atom_id res chain seq x y z
N MET A 1 -4.03 9.78 -3.93
CA MET A 1 -4.10 8.70 -2.90
C MET A 1 -4.50 7.34 -3.48
N THR A 2 -5.38 7.28 -4.49
CA THR A 2 -5.91 6.02 -5.04
C THR A 2 -5.26 5.59 -6.36
N GLY A 3 -4.16 6.23 -6.79
CA GLY A 3 -3.53 5.98 -8.09
C GLY A 3 -4.32 6.42 -9.32
N ARG A 4 -5.45 7.13 -9.16
CA ARG A 4 -6.32 7.54 -10.28
C ARG A 4 -6.11 8.96 -10.79
N SER A 5 -4.94 9.55 -10.57
CA SER A 5 -4.70 10.97 -10.86
C SER A 5 -4.30 11.27 -12.31
N GLY A 6 -3.83 10.27 -13.08
CA GLY A 6 -3.21 10.50 -14.39
C GLY A 6 -1.80 11.09 -14.34
N LEU A 7 -1.38 11.68 -13.21
CA LEU A 7 -0.04 12.26 -13.06
C LEU A 7 1.09 11.24 -13.29
N LEU A 8 2.17 11.69 -13.94
CA LEU A 8 3.40 10.91 -14.16
C LEU A 8 3.95 10.36 -12.85
N ASN A 9 4.67 9.23 -12.93
CA ASN A 9 5.22 8.61 -11.73
C ASN A 9 6.27 9.49 -11.05
N PHE A 10 7.20 10.05 -11.83
CA PHE A 10 8.27 10.94 -11.36
C PHE A 10 8.22 12.26 -12.12
N HIS A 11 8.75 13.32 -11.50
CA HIS A 11 8.82 14.67 -12.06
C HIS A 11 10.27 15.21 -12.10
N GLY A 12 11.25 14.29 -12.08
CA GLY A 12 12.62 14.57 -12.46
C GLY A 12 12.75 14.80 -13.97
N ARG A 13 13.76 15.55 -14.37
CA ARG A 13 14.09 15.87 -15.76
C ARG A 13 15.44 15.24 -16.13
N GLN A 14 15.69 14.99 -17.42
CA GLN A 14 16.98 14.49 -17.88
C GLN A 14 18.16 15.43 -17.56
N SER A 15 17.89 16.73 -17.39
CA SER A 15 18.88 17.74 -16.99
C SER A 15 19.26 17.68 -15.51
N ASP A 16 18.51 16.96 -14.69
CA ASP A 16 18.82 16.80 -13.28
C ASP A 16 20.05 15.87 -13.14
N ALA A 17 21.00 16.23 -12.27
CA ALA A 17 22.22 15.44 -12.05
C ALA A 17 21.93 14.05 -11.43
N ASP A 18 20.80 13.95 -10.75
CA ASP A 18 20.28 12.76 -10.10
C ASP A 18 18.74 12.80 -10.08
N ALA A 19 18.10 11.67 -10.38
CA ALA A 19 16.64 11.57 -10.50
C ALA A 19 15.89 11.78 -9.18
N ASP A 20 16.55 11.57 -8.04
CA ASP A 20 15.94 11.63 -6.70
C ASP A 20 16.55 12.75 -5.84
N ASN A 21 17.84 13.04 -6.01
CA ASN A 21 18.60 13.90 -5.08
C ASN A 21 18.98 15.27 -5.66
N SER A 22 18.69 15.54 -6.94
CA SER A 22 18.85 16.90 -7.46
C SER A 22 17.93 17.83 -6.68
N TRP A 23 18.51 18.85 -6.05
CA TRP A 23 17.73 19.73 -5.20
C TRP A 23 16.77 20.58 -6.03
N ILE A 24 15.47 20.47 -5.73
CA ILE A 24 14.43 21.43 -6.12
C ILE A 24 13.58 21.74 -4.89
N ASP A 25 13.00 22.94 -4.87
CA ASP A 25 12.01 23.31 -3.88
C ASP A 25 10.59 22.87 -4.30
N ARG A 26 9.62 23.19 -3.44
CA ARG A 26 8.21 22.86 -3.64
C ARG A 26 7.65 23.48 -4.91
N ASP A 27 7.95 24.75 -5.14
CA ASP A 27 7.29 25.53 -6.18
C ASP A 27 7.77 25.06 -7.55
N GLU A 28 9.06 24.74 -7.68
CA GLU A 28 9.61 24.10 -8.86
C GLU A 28 9.07 22.68 -9.06
N ALA A 29 8.93 21.88 -7.98
CA ALA A 29 8.34 20.54 -8.08
C ALA A 29 6.89 20.60 -8.57
N LEU A 30 6.06 21.46 -7.99
CA LEU A 30 4.66 21.64 -8.41
C LEU A 30 4.56 22.15 -9.84
N ARG A 31 5.42 23.09 -10.24
CA ARG A 31 5.50 23.57 -11.64
C ARG A 31 5.77 22.41 -12.59
N ARG A 32 6.78 21.57 -12.32
CA ARG A 32 7.11 20.39 -13.14
C ARG A 32 5.98 19.37 -13.20
N ILE A 33 5.31 19.12 -12.08
CA ILE A 33 4.19 18.17 -12.00
C ILE A 33 3.01 18.67 -12.84
N PHE A 34 2.63 19.94 -12.70
CA PHE A 34 1.46 20.49 -13.41
C PHE A 34 1.71 20.82 -14.88
N GLU A 35 2.97 20.97 -15.30
CA GLU A 35 3.33 21.05 -16.72
C GLU A 35 3.35 19.68 -17.43
N SER A 36 3.30 18.58 -16.68
CA SER A 36 3.35 17.25 -17.27
C SER A 36 2.02 16.84 -17.91
N GLU A 37 2.12 16.12 -19.04
CA GLU A 37 0.95 15.50 -19.66
C GLU A 37 0.43 14.36 -18.78
N LEU A 38 -0.90 14.29 -18.62
CA LEU A 38 -1.53 13.21 -17.89
C LEU A 38 -1.45 11.93 -18.72
N LEU A 39 -1.14 10.81 -18.05
CA LEU A 39 -1.17 9.47 -18.63
C LEU A 39 -2.58 9.06 -19.09
N PHE A 40 -3.60 9.53 -18.38
CA PHE A 40 -5.01 9.25 -18.61
C PHE A 40 -5.86 10.32 -17.92
N GLU A 41 -7.14 10.42 -18.29
CA GLU A 41 -8.09 11.32 -17.65
C GLU A 41 -8.28 10.97 -16.15
N PRO A 42 -8.26 11.95 -15.22
CA PRO A 42 -8.40 11.65 -13.80
C PRO A 42 -9.66 10.84 -13.49
N GLY A 43 -9.48 9.72 -12.80
CA GLY A 43 -10.57 8.84 -12.38
C GLY A 43 -10.91 7.69 -13.33
N THR A 44 -10.48 7.73 -14.60
CA THR A 44 -10.81 6.72 -15.61
C THR A 44 -9.93 5.47 -15.52
N GLU A 45 -8.66 5.64 -15.15
CA GLU A 45 -7.69 4.55 -14.99
C GLU A 45 -6.90 4.64 -13.67
N HIS A 46 -5.85 3.80 -13.54
CA HIS A 46 -5.00 3.72 -12.36
C HIS A 46 -3.52 3.51 -12.70
N ALA A 47 -2.63 4.36 -12.15
CA ALA A 47 -1.19 4.18 -12.14
C ALA A 47 -0.55 4.69 -10.83
N PRO A 48 0.53 4.05 -10.34
CA PRO A 48 1.35 4.60 -9.26
C PRO A 48 1.93 5.97 -9.62
N SER A 49 1.97 6.89 -8.66
CA SER A 49 2.57 8.21 -8.87
C SER A 49 3.22 8.80 -7.63
N HIS A 50 4.56 8.83 -7.59
CA HIS A 50 5.31 9.58 -6.58
C HIS A 50 5.01 11.08 -6.65
N SER A 51 4.84 11.63 -7.86
CA SER A 51 4.41 13.02 -8.06
C SER A 51 3.09 13.34 -7.37
N ALA A 52 2.10 12.43 -7.44
CA ALA A 52 0.83 12.63 -6.74
C ALA A 52 1.00 12.70 -5.21
N PHE A 53 1.99 11.99 -4.64
CA PHE A 53 2.32 12.11 -3.21
C PHE A 53 3.04 13.41 -2.87
N GLY A 54 3.88 13.94 -3.78
CA GLY A 54 4.46 15.29 -3.65
C GLY A 54 3.37 16.37 -3.62
N VAL A 55 2.36 16.27 -4.49
CA VAL A 55 1.19 17.18 -4.46
C VAL A 55 0.42 17.06 -3.14
N LEU A 56 0.22 15.85 -2.61
CA LEU A 56 -0.43 15.68 -1.30
C LEU A 56 0.37 16.31 -0.16
N ALA A 57 1.70 16.22 -0.19
CA ALA A 57 2.56 16.91 0.78
C ALA A 57 2.38 18.44 0.70
N ALA A 58 2.33 19.00 -0.51
CA ALA A 58 2.06 20.43 -0.71
C ALA A 58 0.65 20.84 -0.21
N ILE A 59 -0.37 19.99 -0.40
CA ILE A 59 -1.72 20.24 0.14
C ILE A 59 -1.69 20.28 1.67
N VAL A 60 -0.94 19.39 2.32
CA VAL A 60 -0.76 19.43 3.79
C VAL A 60 -0.17 20.78 4.21
N GLU A 61 0.88 21.26 3.53
CA GLU A 61 1.46 22.56 3.85
C GLU A 61 0.46 23.71 3.67
N LEU A 62 -0.24 23.72 2.54
CA LEU A 62 -1.20 24.76 2.20
C LEU A 62 -2.34 24.84 3.22
N VAL A 63 -2.90 23.70 3.63
CA VAL A 63 -4.05 23.66 4.54
C VAL A 63 -3.63 23.89 5.98
N SER A 64 -2.46 23.40 6.40
CA SER A 64 -1.99 23.54 7.78
C SER A 64 -1.26 24.85 8.06
N SER A 65 -0.75 25.53 7.03
CA SER A 65 0.23 26.62 7.16
C SER A 65 1.53 26.22 7.88
N GLU A 66 1.84 24.92 7.92
CA GLU A 66 3.08 24.37 8.46
C GLU A 66 3.90 23.74 7.32
N SER A 67 5.23 23.64 7.47
CA SER A 67 6.00 22.79 6.53
C SER A 67 5.56 21.33 6.66
N TYR A 68 5.70 20.54 5.61
CA TYR A 68 5.24 19.15 5.58
C TYR A 68 5.86 18.34 6.71
N MET A 69 7.18 18.51 6.91
CA MET A 69 7.89 17.86 8.01
C MET A 69 7.56 18.46 9.37
N GLY A 70 7.27 19.75 9.47
CA GLY A 70 6.80 20.38 10.69
C GLY A 70 5.46 19.80 11.14
N PHE A 71 4.51 19.68 10.20
CA PHE A 71 3.20 19.07 10.42
C PHE A 71 3.36 17.62 10.88
N LEU A 72 4.13 16.80 10.15
CA LEU A 72 4.35 15.41 10.53
C LEU A 72 5.02 15.27 11.90
N SER A 73 6.05 16.07 12.19
CA SER A 73 6.75 16.04 13.47
C SER A 73 5.80 16.36 14.64
N LYS A 74 5.01 17.42 14.51
CA LYS A 74 4.11 17.92 15.56
C LYS A 74 2.85 17.09 15.74
N HIS A 75 2.22 16.68 14.64
CA HIS A 75 0.89 16.06 14.67
C HIS A 75 0.91 14.54 14.57
N MET A 76 2.01 13.94 14.11
CA MET A 76 2.10 12.51 13.88
C MET A 76 3.23 11.86 14.67
N PHE A 77 4.48 12.25 14.42
CA PHE A 77 5.65 11.58 15.01
C PHE A 77 5.80 11.85 16.51
N GLY A 78 5.64 13.10 16.94
CA GLY A 78 5.65 13.48 18.35
C GLY A 78 4.59 12.71 19.15
N PRO A 79 3.30 12.80 18.79
CA PRO A 79 2.24 12.02 19.44
C PRO A 79 2.44 10.50 19.32
N GLY A 80 3.03 10.01 18.23
CA GLY A 80 3.38 8.61 18.04
C GLY A 80 4.59 8.14 18.86
N GLY A 81 5.39 9.06 19.39
CA GLY A 81 6.67 8.74 20.05
C GLY A 81 7.76 8.30 19.08
N MET A 82 7.69 8.72 17.82
CA MET A 82 8.62 8.36 16.75
C MET A 82 9.80 9.33 16.68
N THR A 83 10.72 9.21 17.64
CA THR A 83 11.81 10.17 17.86
C THR A 83 13.03 9.96 16.97
N ARG A 84 13.05 8.89 16.17
CA ARG A 84 14.12 8.52 15.24
C ARG A 84 13.60 8.44 13.79
N THR A 85 12.57 9.23 13.48
CA THR A 85 11.97 9.33 12.15
C THR A 85 12.09 10.76 11.64
N SER A 86 12.69 10.92 10.46
CA SER A 86 13.05 12.23 9.91
C SER A 86 13.19 12.17 8.39
N ARG A 87 13.55 13.30 7.78
CA ARG A 87 14.16 13.30 6.44
C ARG A 87 15.58 12.73 6.51
N TYR A 88 16.11 12.24 5.39
CA TYR A 88 17.47 11.69 5.37
C TYR A 88 18.55 12.76 5.62
N ASP A 89 18.27 14.03 5.33
CA ASP A 89 19.18 15.15 5.57
C ASP A 89 19.09 15.73 6.99
N ASP A 90 18.25 15.14 7.84
CA ASP A 90 17.91 15.61 9.20
C ASP A 90 17.94 14.45 10.22
N ILE A 91 18.86 13.50 10.01
CA ILE A 91 18.99 12.32 10.85
C ILE A 91 19.65 12.70 12.18
N ASN A 92 18.87 12.64 13.26
CA ASN A 92 19.36 12.79 14.62
C ASN A 92 19.85 11.44 15.20
N ALA A 93 20.98 10.95 14.71
CA ALA A 93 21.64 9.73 15.18
C ALA A 93 23.15 9.84 14.97
N SER A 94 23.95 9.01 15.65
CA SER A 94 25.39 8.85 15.31
C SER A 94 25.56 7.99 14.05
N ASP A 95 26.72 8.07 13.39
CA ASP A 95 26.94 7.39 12.09
C ASP A 95 26.88 5.86 12.20
N ASP A 96 27.29 5.27 13.33
CA ASP A 96 27.22 3.84 13.63
C ASP A 96 25.77 3.32 13.81
N GLN A 97 24.82 4.23 14.02
CA GLN A 97 23.40 3.91 14.14
C GLN A 97 22.63 4.08 12.82
N VAL A 98 23.31 4.50 11.75
CA VAL A 98 22.71 4.71 10.42
C VAL A 98 23.13 3.58 9.50
N ALA A 99 22.15 2.88 8.94
CA ALA A 99 22.44 1.84 7.99
C ALA A 99 23.06 2.42 6.71
N ILE A 100 24.10 1.74 6.21
CA ILE A 100 24.75 2.06 4.94
C ILE A 100 24.10 1.20 3.87
N ARG A 101 23.71 1.83 2.76
CA ARG A 101 23.15 1.16 1.57
C ARG A 101 24.21 0.28 0.90
N TYR A 102 23.82 -0.91 0.43
CA TYR A 102 24.64 -1.72 -0.48
C TYR A 102 23.91 -1.91 -1.81
N GLY A 103 24.65 -1.83 -2.91
CA GLY A 103 24.14 -2.01 -4.27
C GLY A 103 23.40 -0.80 -4.87
N GLY A 104 23.33 -0.76 -6.20
CA GLY A 104 22.80 0.39 -6.96
C GLY A 104 23.83 1.50 -7.17
N LYS A 105 23.37 2.73 -7.41
CA LYS A 105 24.23 3.91 -7.57
C LYS A 105 24.75 4.35 -6.19
N ASP A 106 26.06 4.55 -6.09
CA ASP A 106 26.66 5.21 -4.93
C ASP A 106 26.50 6.72 -5.08
N TYR A 107 25.71 7.32 -4.18
CA TYR A 107 25.53 8.78 -4.16
C TYR A 107 26.71 9.48 -3.45
N ALA A 108 27.48 8.76 -2.65
CA ALA A 108 28.64 9.24 -1.91
C ALA A 108 29.62 8.09 -1.65
N PRO A 109 30.90 8.37 -1.35
CA PRO A 109 31.90 7.34 -1.03
C PRO A 109 31.47 6.41 0.10
N ILE A 110 30.71 6.93 1.06
CA ILE A 110 29.95 6.16 2.02
C ILE A 110 28.49 6.38 1.67
N ASN A 111 27.81 5.33 1.22
CA ASN A 111 26.42 5.36 0.79
C ASN A 111 25.45 5.39 1.99
N SER A 112 25.63 6.38 2.86
CA SER A 112 24.79 6.67 4.02
C SER A 112 23.75 7.73 3.65
N PRO A 113 22.49 7.61 4.09
CA PRO A 113 21.45 8.63 3.88
C PRO A 113 21.87 10.05 4.30
N LYS A 114 22.71 10.17 5.34
CA LYS A 114 23.30 11.45 5.78
C LYS A 114 24.19 12.12 4.73
N ARG A 115 24.64 11.38 3.73
CA ARG A 115 25.58 11.81 2.68
C ARG A 115 24.89 11.98 1.32
N TRP A 116 23.57 11.77 1.22
CA TRP A 116 22.82 11.88 -0.04
C TRP A 116 22.48 13.33 -0.44
N GLY A 117 22.79 14.29 0.42
CA GLY A 117 22.50 15.70 0.20
C GLY A 117 21.21 16.16 0.88
N LYS A 118 20.73 17.34 0.52
CA LYS A 118 19.49 17.93 1.05
C LYS A 118 18.28 17.19 0.47
N THR A 119 17.27 16.92 1.30
CA THR A 119 16.07 16.24 0.82
C THR A 119 15.29 17.11 -0.15
N SER A 120 15.21 16.64 -1.40
CA SER A 120 14.55 17.32 -2.51
C SER A 120 13.05 17.09 -2.54
N TRP A 121 12.29 18.04 -3.10
CA TRP A 121 10.87 17.84 -3.40
C TRP A 121 10.61 16.81 -4.52
N LEU A 122 11.65 16.33 -5.21
CA LEU A 122 11.58 15.13 -6.07
C LEU A 122 11.06 13.90 -5.31
N VAL A 123 11.41 13.78 -4.03
CA VAL A 123 11.09 12.62 -3.18
C VAL A 123 10.31 12.99 -1.91
N LEU A 124 10.10 14.27 -1.61
CA LEU A 124 9.31 14.68 -0.45
C LEU A 124 7.85 14.21 -0.61
N GLY A 125 7.29 13.67 0.47
CA GLY A 125 5.95 13.06 0.47
C GLY A 125 5.89 11.62 -0.06
N SER A 126 6.89 11.16 -0.82
CA SER A 126 6.85 9.87 -1.51
C SER A 126 7.98 8.90 -1.12
N GLY A 127 9.17 9.40 -0.73
CA GLY A 127 10.33 8.56 -0.41
C GLY A 127 11.48 9.21 0.37
N GLY A 128 11.44 10.52 0.64
CA GLY A 128 12.56 11.28 1.26
C GLY A 128 12.77 11.08 2.77
N MET A 129 12.33 9.97 3.34
CA MET A 129 12.28 9.75 4.79
C MET A 129 13.07 8.53 5.24
N VAL A 130 13.50 8.57 6.49
CA VAL A 130 14.18 7.48 7.19
C VAL A 130 13.52 7.24 8.55
N SER A 131 13.59 6.01 9.03
CA SER A 131 12.98 5.61 10.30
C SER A 131 13.73 4.42 10.91
N THR A 132 13.25 3.96 12.06
CA THR A 132 13.68 2.71 12.68
C THR A 132 12.50 1.74 12.74
N THR A 133 12.77 0.44 12.83
CA THR A 133 11.70 -0.57 13.02
C THR A 133 10.88 -0.31 14.29
N SER A 134 11.50 0.21 15.34
CA SER A 134 10.81 0.60 16.57
C SER A 134 9.83 1.77 16.37
N ASP A 135 10.21 2.78 15.58
CA ASP A 135 9.32 3.88 15.26
C ASP A 135 8.20 3.48 14.30
N LEU A 136 8.49 2.64 13.31
CA LEU A 136 7.47 2.08 12.43
C LEU A 136 6.47 1.19 13.19
N TYR A 137 6.92 0.50 14.23
CA TYR A 137 6.03 -0.19 15.17
C TYR A 137 5.12 0.77 15.91
N ARG A 138 5.68 1.86 16.46
CA ARG A 138 4.91 2.92 17.12
C ARG A 138 3.90 3.59 16.19
N TRP A 139 4.28 3.84 14.94
CA TRP A 139 3.38 4.34 13.90
C TRP A 139 2.16 3.43 13.75
N ASN A 140 2.39 2.14 13.53
CA ASN A 140 1.29 1.18 13.34
C ASN A 140 0.36 1.13 14.57
N GLN A 141 0.93 1.07 15.78
CA GLN A 141 0.15 1.09 17.02
C GLN A 141 -0.64 2.40 17.16
N GLY A 142 -0.03 3.54 16.83
CA GLY A 142 -0.66 4.86 16.92
C GLY A 142 -1.81 5.03 15.93
N ILE A 143 -1.64 4.57 14.69
CA ILE A 143 -2.70 4.60 13.67
C ILE A 143 -3.86 3.68 14.09
N ARG A 144 -3.58 2.41 14.38
CA ARG A 144 -4.63 1.40 14.64
C ARG A 144 -5.32 1.57 15.99
N GLY A 145 -4.56 1.99 17.00
CA GLY A 145 -5.08 2.30 18.32
C GLY A 145 -5.88 3.60 18.37
N GLY A 146 -6.05 4.31 17.24
CA GLY A 146 -6.81 5.56 17.16
C GLY A 146 -6.12 6.74 17.86
N LYS A 147 -4.83 6.63 18.16
CA LYS A 147 -4.04 7.72 18.78
C LYS A 147 -3.69 8.81 17.77
N LEU A 148 -3.37 8.41 16.53
CA LEU A 148 -2.90 9.31 15.47
C LEU A 148 -3.99 9.67 14.47
N LEU A 149 -5.01 8.82 14.31
CA LEU A 149 -6.08 9.01 13.35
C LEU A 149 -7.44 8.87 14.02
N SER A 150 -8.41 9.66 13.54
CA SER A 150 -9.82 9.47 13.92
C SER A 150 -10.32 8.07 13.51
N PRO A 151 -11.35 7.51 14.17
CA PRO A 151 -11.91 6.22 13.79
C PRO A 151 -12.34 6.13 12.31
N LYS A 152 -12.86 7.23 11.74
CA LYS A 152 -13.20 7.30 10.31
C LYS A 152 -11.97 7.21 9.43
N SER A 153 -10.91 7.94 9.78
CA SER A 153 -9.64 7.92 9.06
C SER A 153 -8.94 6.56 9.15
N VAL A 154 -8.98 5.90 10.31
CA VAL A 154 -8.48 4.52 10.47
C VAL A 154 -9.23 3.56 9.56
N ARG A 155 -10.57 3.63 9.49
CA ARG A 155 -11.36 2.80 8.56
C ARG A 155 -10.95 3.04 7.11
N ASN A 156 -10.74 4.29 6.72
CA ASN A 156 -10.28 4.63 5.36
C ASN A 156 -8.87 4.11 5.08
N TYR A 157 -7.95 4.24 6.04
CA TYR A 157 -6.57 3.73 5.94
C TYR A 157 -6.54 2.21 5.79
N LEU A 158 -7.37 1.49 6.54
CA LEU A 158 -7.47 0.02 6.49
C LEU A 158 -8.36 -0.49 5.34
N ARG A 159 -9.06 0.39 4.61
CA ARG A 159 -10.04 0.01 3.58
C ARG A 159 -9.43 -0.78 2.43
N GLN A 160 -8.15 -0.56 2.12
CA GLN A 160 -7.46 -1.27 1.03
C GLN A 160 -7.18 -2.75 1.35
N GLY A 161 -7.54 -3.23 2.55
CA GLY A 161 -7.40 -4.63 2.94
C GLY A 161 -6.03 -4.95 3.57
N GLY A 162 -6.01 -6.03 4.34
CA GLY A 162 -4.79 -6.59 4.90
C GLY A 162 -3.96 -7.31 3.83
N GLY A 163 -2.65 -7.11 3.89
CA GLY A 163 -1.68 -7.61 2.94
C GLY A 163 -0.30 -7.71 3.57
N MET A 164 0.64 -8.29 2.82
CA MET A 164 2.07 -8.03 2.98
C MET A 164 2.48 -7.13 1.83
N LEU A 165 3.06 -5.98 2.13
CA LEU A 165 3.78 -5.17 1.16
C LEU A 165 5.24 -5.55 1.22
N VAL A 166 5.81 -5.83 0.06
CA VAL A 166 7.19 -6.23 -0.12
C VAL A 166 7.78 -5.31 -1.18
N GLY A 167 8.86 -4.61 -0.88
CA GLY A 167 9.47 -3.64 -1.80
C GLY A 167 10.63 -2.86 -1.17
N GLY A 168 10.99 -1.70 -1.70
CA GLY A 168 12.05 -0.83 -1.11
C GLY A 168 13.43 -0.92 -1.79
N ASN A 169 13.52 -1.49 -2.98
CA ASN A 169 14.78 -1.70 -3.68
C ASN A 169 15.45 -0.43 -4.25
N MET A 170 14.75 0.71 -4.33
CA MET A 170 15.30 1.93 -4.93
C MET A 170 16.51 2.51 -4.17
N HIS A 171 16.55 2.34 -2.85
CA HIS A 171 17.64 2.80 -1.99
C HIS A 171 18.39 1.68 -1.27
N GLY A 172 18.30 0.44 -1.77
CA GLY A 172 19.02 -0.72 -1.24
C GLY A 172 18.57 -1.16 0.17
N PHE A 173 17.37 -0.76 0.57
CA PHE A 173 16.71 -1.19 1.81
C PHE A 173 15.44 -1.94 1.46
N PHE A 174 15.57 -3.24 1.23
CA PHE A 174 14.42 -4.10 1.08
C PHE A 174 13.59 -4.04 2.37
N THR A 175 12.29 -3.74 2.26
CA THR A 175 11.36 -3.66 3.37
C THR A 175 10.13 -4.53 3.08
N ALA A 176 9.85 -5.49 3.95
CA ALA A 176 8.60 -6.23 3.96
C ALA A 176 7.79 -5.87 5.21
N TYR A 177 6.54 -5.46 5.03
CA TYR A 177 5.66 -5.13 6.14
C TYR A 177 4.20 -5.47 5.91
N THR A 178 3.50 -5.80 7.00
CA THR A 178 2.10 -6.21 6.94
C THR A 178 1.16 -5.03 7.13
N THR A 179 0.14 -4.93 6.29
CA THR A 179 -0.90 -3.90 6.37
C THR A 179 -2.17 -4.41 7.07
N GLY A 180 -2.26 -5.71 7.38
CA GLY A 180 -3.42 -6.34 8.03
C GLY A 180 -3.54 -6.04 9.53
N PRO A 181 -4.76 -5.79 10.06
CA PRO A 181 -5.04 -5.18 11.38
C PRO A 181 -4.43 -5.91 12.59
N ASP A 182 -4.13 -7.20 12.44
CA ASP A 182 -3.75 -8.09 13.53
C ASP A 182 -2.28 -8.55 13.48
N SER A 183 -1.49 -8.06 12.53
CA SER A 183 -0.09 -8.45 12.39
C SER A 183 0.77 -7.26 11.97
N LEU A 184 1.95 -7.15 12.58
CA LEU A 184 3.00 -6.23 12.18
C LEU A 184 4.31 -6.97 12.00
N PHE A 185 4.74 -7.11 10.76
CA PHE A 185 6.07 -7.54 10.39
C PHE A 185 6.85 -6.36 9.83
N PHE A 186 8.13 -6.24 10.16
CA PHE A 186 9.08 -5.35 9.49
C PHE A 186 10.39 -6.09 9.31
N LEU A 187 10.69 -6.49 8.08
CA LEU A 187 12.02 -6.95 7.71
C LEU A 187 12.67 -5.85 6.89
N SER A 188 13.80 -5.34 7.34
CA SER A 188 14.65 -4.49 6.53
C SER A 188 16.01 -5.13 6.32
N THR A 189 16.46 -5.27 5.07
CA THR A 189 17.81 -5.75 4.76
C THR A 189 18.52 -4.80 3.80
N LYS A 190 19.82 -4.62 4.05
CA LYS A 190 20.74 -3.85 3.21
C LYS A 190 21.37 -4.69 2.08
N ASP A 191 21.26 -6.01 2.12
CA ASP A 191 21.91 -6.93 1.17
C ASP A 191 21.02 -7.24 -0.04
N ILE A 192 21.23 -6.50 -1.14
CA ILE A 192 20.46 -6.64 -2.39
C ILE A 192 20.69 -7.99 -3.09
N SER A 193 21.81 -8.68 -2.82
CA SER A 193 22.08 -10.00 -3.42
C SER A 193 21.10 -11.09 -2.96
N ARG A 194 20.33 -10.79 -1.90
CA ARG A 194 19.29 -11.66 -1.34
C ARG A 194 17.89 -11.18 -1.68
N GLU A 195 17.70 -10.19 -2.54
CA GLU A 195 16.38 -9.64 -2.90
C GLU A 195 15.39 -10.75 -3.26
N GLY A 196 15.73 -11.66 -4.18
CA GLY A 196 14.86 -12.79 -4.53
C GLY A 196 14.53 -13.75 -3.37
N LYS A 197 15.43 -13.90 -2.39
CA LYS A 197 15.16 -14.68 -1.17
C LYS A 197 14.28 -13.91 -0.18
N ALA A 198 14.47 -12.60 -0.11
CA ALA A 198 13.68 -11.71 0.73
C ALA A 198 12.26 -11.56 0.19
N ASP A 199 12.09 -11.50 -1.14
CA ASP A 199 10.81 -11.59 -1.84
C ASP A 199 10.12 -12.91 -1.56
N ALA A 200 10.82 -14.04 -1.75
CA ALA A 200 10.26 -15.36 -1.46
C ALA A 200 9.85 -15.50 0.02
N LEU A 201 10.64 -14.95 0.94
CA LEU A 201 10.31 -14.89 2.36
C LEU A 201 9.07 -13.99 2.61
N GLY A 202 9.02 -12.82 1.99
CA GLY A 202 7.89 -11.89 2.06
C GLY A 202 6.59 -12.55 1.56
N GLN A 203 6.63 -13.26 0.44
CA GLN A 203 5.52 -14.03 -0.10
C GLN A 203 5.11 -15.19 0.83
N SER A 204 6.09 -15.92 1.37
CA SER A 204 5.83 -17.00 2.33
C SER A 204 5.17 -16.49 3.62
N LEU A 205 5.60 -15.34 4.12
CA LEU A 205 5.01 -14.66 5.27
C LEU A 205 3.64 -14.06 4.95
N ALA A 206 3.44 -13.56 3.72
CA ALA A 206 2.14 -13.08 3.26
C ALA A 206 1.07 -14.19 3.38
N ALA A 207 1.41 -15.44 3.06
CA ALA A 207 0.50 -16.58 3.21
C ALA A 207 0.14 -16.90 4.68
N LEU A 208 0.99 -16.49 5.64
CA LEU A 208 0.73 -16.64 7.08
C LEU A 208 -0.13 -15.49 7.63
N VAL A 209 0.07 -14.28 7.11
CA VAL A 209 -0.58 -13.05 7.62
C VAL A 209 -1.91 -12.77 6.92
N ASN A 210 -2.04 -13.09 5.63
CA ASN A 210 -3.28 -12.97 4.86
C ASN A 210 -4.19 -14.18 5.05
N ARG A 211 -4.28 -14.74 6.26
CA ARG A 211 -5.33 -15.70 6.57
C ARG A 211 -6.57 -14.92 6.97
N PRO A 212 -7.59 -14.79 6.09
CA PRO A 212 -8.82 -14.20 6.53
C PRO A 212 -9.36 -15.05 7.69
N LYS A 213 -9.83 -14.39 8.74
CA LYS A 213 -10.35 -15.04 9.96
C LYS A 213 -11.38 -16.12 9.64
N PHE A 214 -12.07 -15.96 8.51
CA PHE A 214 -12.97 -16.93 7.92
C PHE A 214 -12.65 -17.15 6.45
N ARG A 215 -12.72 -18.41 5.99
CA ARG A 215 -12.43 -18.82 4.61
C ARG A 215 -13.63 -19.49 3.97
N LEU A 216 -13.88 -19.15 2.72
CA LEU A 216 -14.84 -19.82 1.83
C LEU A 216 -14.14 -20.80 0.89
N GLY A 217 -12.91 -20.49 0.47
CA GLY A 217 -12.14 -21.29 -0.48
C GLY A 217 -12.60 -21.14 -1.93
N VAL A 218 -12.97 -19.93 -2.33
CA VAL A 218 -13.32 -19.56 -3.70
C VAL A 218 -12.53 -18.31 -4.11
N SER A 219 -12.02 -18.25 -5.34
CA SER A 219 -11.52 -17.01 -5.95
C SER A 219 -12.47 -16.54 -7.05
N LEU A 220 -12.57 -15.22 -7.20
CA LEU A 220 -13.46 -14.59 -8.17
C LEU A 220 -12.65 -13.70 -9.10
N ARG A 221 -12.97 -13.75 -10.39
CA ARG A 221 -12.49 -12.84 -11.43
C ARG A 221 -13.54 -11.75 -11.66
N TYR A 222 -13.10 -10.50 -11.70
CA TYR A 222 -13.93 -9.30 -11.87
C TYR A 222 -13.64 -8.68 -13.23
N SER A 223 -14.68 -8.37 -14.00
CA SER A 223 -14.57 -7.74 -15.33
C SER A 223 -15.81 -6.90 -15.62
N HIS A 224 -15.80 -6.16 -16.74
CA HIS A 224 -16.99 -5.46 -17.24
C HIS A 224 -18.13 -6.43 -17.65
N GLU A 225 -17.86 -7.73 -17.78
CA GLU A 225 -18.86 -8.76 -18.05
C GLU A 225 -19.47 -9.38 -16.77
N GLY A 226 -19.05 -8.86 -15.59
CA GLY A 226 -19.51 -9.29 -14.28
C GLY A 226 -18.46 -10.09 -13.50
N VAL A 227 -18.97 -10.84 -12.50
CA VAL A 227 -18.18 -11.62 -11.53
C VAL A 227 -18.27 -13.11 -11.87
N VAL A 228 -17.13 -13.78 -11.95
CA VAL A 228 -17.05 -15.21 -12.30
C VAL A 228 -16.20 -15.96 -11.28
N VAL A 229 -16.60 -17.19 -10.93
CA VAL A 229 -15.77 -18.10 -10.14
C VAL A 229 -14.56 -18.52 -10.95
N GLU A 230 -13.37 -18.14 -10.47
CA GLU A 230 -12.11 -18.46 -11.13
C GLU A 230 -11.51 -19.76 -10.59
N SER A 231 -11.64 -20.01 -9.28
CA SER A 231 -11.18 -21.25 -8.67
C SER A 231 -12.01 -21.63 -7.47
N VAL A 232 -12.11 -22.94 -7.23
CA VAL A 232 -12.73 -23.53 -6.03
C VAL A 232 -11.70 -24.44 -5.39
N ALA A 233 -11.27 -24.12 -4.17
CA ALA A 233 -10.26 -24.88 -3.46
C ALA A 233 -10.79 -26.25 -3.02
N PHE A 234 -9.99 -27.29 -3.17
CA PHE A 234 -10.34 -28.65 -2.75
C PHE A 234 -10.71 -28.72 -1.26
N ASP A 235 -11.78 -29.46 -0.94
CA ASP A 235 -12.36 -29.63 0.41
C ASP A 235 -12.72 -28.33 1.15
N SER A 236 -12.82 -27.22 0.44
CA SER A 236 -13.27 -25.95 1.02
C SER A 236 -14.78 -25.92 1.26
N PRO A 237 -15.28 -24.98 2.08
CA PRO A 237 -16.72 -24.74 2.18
C PRO A 237 -17.40 -24.52 0.84
N ALA A 238 -16.76 -23.79 -0.09
CA ALA A 238 -17.28 -23.59 -1.44
C ALA A 238 -17.32 -24.88 -2.26
N ALA A 239 -16.31 -25.75 -2.16
CA ALA A 239 -16.31 -27.05 -2.85
C ALA A 239 -17.47 -27.94 -2.37
N ARG A 240 -17.80 -27.88 -1.07
CA ARG A 240 -18.89 -28.68 -0.47
C ARG A 240 -20.29 -28.21 -0.88
N THR A 241 -20.41 -27.04 -1.50
CA THR A 241 -21.71 -26.51 -1.97
C THR A 241 -21.93 -26.72 -3.45
N GLY A 242 -20.98 -27.32 -4.16
CA GLY A 242 -21.09 -27.56 -5.60
C GLY A 242 -20.82 -26.34 -6.47
N LEU A 243 -20.15 -25.30 -5.95
CA LEU A 243 -19.61 -24.22 -6.78
C LEU A 243 -18.56 -24.77 -7.75
N GLN A 244 -18.54 -24.24 -8.96
CA GLN A 244 -17.66 -24.65 -10.04
C GLN A 244 -16.97 -23.44 -10.66
N VAL A 245 -15.82 -23.68 -11.28
CA VAL A 245 -15.17 -22.69 -12.14
C VAL A 245 -16.14 -22.30 -13.26
N ASP A 246 -16.11 -21.02 -13.62
CA ASP A 246 -16.97 -20.37 -14.62
C ASP A 246 -18.43 -20.14 -14.23
N ASP A 247 -18.83 -20.48 -12.99
CA ASP A 247 -20.10 -20.01 -12.44
C ASP A 247 -20.12 -18.47 -12.39
N LYS A 248 -21.11 -17.83 -13.02
CA LYS A 248 -21.30 -16.36 -12.94
C LYS A 248 -22.04 -16.00 -11.66
N VAL A 249 -21.52 -15.06 -10.88
CA VAL A 249 -22.15 -14.62 -9.62
C VAL A 249 -22.95 -13.35 -9.87
N HIS A 250 -24.27 -13.42 -9.74
CA HIS A 250 -25.18 -12.28 -9.96
C HIS A 250 -25.40 -11.46 -8.70
N SER A 251 -25.67 -12.12 -7.58
CA SER A 251 -25.95 -11.45 -6.32
C SER A 251 -25.38 -12.24 -5.15
N ILE A 252 -25.21 -11.57 -4.01
CA ILE A 252 -24.81 -12.20 -2.74
C ILE A 252 -25.74 -11.68 -1.65
N ASN A 253 -26.40 -12.59 -0.93
CA ASN A 253 -27.35 -12.24 0.13
C ASN A 253 -28.46 -11.28 -0.35
N GLY A 254 -28.85 -11.39 -1.63
CA GLY A 254 -29.86 -10.53 -2.26
C GLY A 254 -29.35 -9.17 -2.77
N GLU A 255 -28.09 -8.80 -2.54
CA GLU A 255 -27.46 -7.60 -3.13
C GLU A 255 -26.90 -7.95 -4.51
N ASP A 256 -27.42 -7.29 -5.55
CA ASP A 256 -26.91 -7.41 -6.93
C ASP A 256 -25.50 -6.83 -7.02
N LEU A 257 -24.59 -7.55 -7.68
CA LEU A 257 -23.20 -7.13 -7.86
C LEU A 257 -23.03 -6.15 -9.03
N GLY A 258 -24.03 -6.02 -9.91
CA GLY A 258 -24.01 -5.11 -11.06
C GLY A 258 -23.02 -5.52 -12.15
N ALA A 259 -23.06 -4.82 -13.29
CA ALA A 259 -22.13 -5.03 -14.41
C ALA A 259 -20.72 -4.51 -14.09
N ASP A 260 -20.64 -3.41 -13.33
CA ASP A 260 -19.39 -2.83 -12.84
C ASP A 260 -19.02 -3.48 -11.51
N ALA A 261 -18.58 -4.73 -11.60
CA ALA A 261 -18.31 -5.62 -10.49
C ALA A 261 -17.43 -4.97 -9.40
N ASP A 262 -18.07 -4.42 -8.35
CA ASP A 262 -17.38 -3.82 -7.19
C ASP A 262 -16.71 -4.95 -6.36
N PRO A 263 -15.37 -5.05 -6.35
CA PRO A 263 -14.68 -6.08 -5.56
C PRO A 263 -14.93 -5.94 -4.06
N ASP A 264 -15.34 -4.77 -3.60
CA ASP A 264 -15.68 -4.54 -2.20
C ASP A 264 -17.08 -5.07 -1.85
N ALA A 265 -18.00 -5.22 -2.82
CA ALA A 265 -19.35 -5.76 -2.58
C ALA A 265 -19.32 -7.18 -2.02
N VAL A 266 -18.50 -8.05 -2.61
CA VAL A 266 -18.31 -9.43 -2.12
C VAL A 266 -17.64 -9.44 -0.74
N LYS A 267 -16.66 -8.56 -0.50
CA LYS A 267 -15.96 -8.47 0.80
C LYS A 267 -16.88 -8.03 1.94
N ARG A 268 -17.90 -7.19 1.67
CA ARG A 268 -18.89 -6.75 2.68
C ARG A 268 -19.66 -7.93 3.28
N HIS A 269 -19.96 -8.95 2.48
CA HIS A 269 -20.75 -10.11 2.90
C HIS A 269 -19.92 -11.23 3.56
N THR A 270 -18.62 -11.29 3.28
CA THR A 270 -17.78 -12.46 3.59
C THR A 270 -16.93 -12.31 4.87
N ASN A 271 -16.88 -11.13 5.49
CA ASN A 271 -15.96 -10.83 6.60
C ASN A 271 -16.44 -11.26 8.01
N GLY A 272 -17.68 -11.70 8.19
CA GLY A 272 -18.28 -11.94 9.52
C GLY A 272 -18.34 -13.39 10.00
N GLY A 273 -17.92 -14.37 9.18
CA GLY A 273 -18.16 -15.80 9.46
C GLY A 273 -19.62 -16.23 9.30
N LYS A 274 -20.51 -15.30 8.92
CA LYS A 274 -21.91 -15.60 8.58
C LYS A 274 -21.98 -16.34 7.23
N PRO A 275 -22.94 -17.25 7.04
CA PRO A 275 -23.20 -17.83 5.73
C PRO A 275 -23.42 -16.74 4.68
N VAL A 276 -22.92 -16.99 3.47
CA VAL A 276 -23.19 -16.18 2.29
C VAL A 276 -24.03 -16.97 1.31
N GLU A 277 -24.99 -16.30 0.68
CA GLU A 277 -25.95 -16.89 -0.22
C GLU A 277 -25.80 -16.27 -1.63
N PRO A 278 -24.79 -16.67 -2.41
CA PRO A 278 -24.67 -16.23 -3.80
C PRO A 278 -25.77 -16.83 -4.69
N MET A 279 -26.32 -16.02 -5.58
CA MET A 279 -27.09 -16.48 -6.73
C MET A 279 -26.12 -16.61 -7.90
N ILE A 280 -25.83 -17.85 -8.29
CA ILE A 280 -24.96 -18.12 -9.44
C ILE A 280 -25.77 -18.41 -10.70
N GLN A 281 -25.13 -18.30 -11.85
CA GLN A 281 -25.63 -18.80 -13.12
C GLN A 281 -24.65 -19.84 -13.69
N ARG A 282 -25.18 -21.01 -14.04
CA ARG A 282 -24.46 -22.09 -14.71
C ARG A 282 -25.23 -22.49 -15.96
N GLY A 283 -24.67 -22.20 -17.13
CA GLY A 283 -25.44 -22.26 -18.38
C GLY A 283 -26.64 -21.30 -18.32
N ASP A 284 -27.84 -21.84 -18.52
CA ASP A 284 -29.10 -21.06 -18.49
C ASP A 284 -29.79 -21.07 -17.12
N GLU A 285 -29.28 -21.83 -16.15
CA GLU A 285 -29.92 -21.97 -14.84
C GLU A 285 -29.36 -20.97 -13.82
N ARG A 286 -30.26 -20.40 -13.00
CA ARG A 286 -29.90 -19.63 -11.80
C ARG A 286 -30.02 -20.50 -10.56
N ILE A 287 -28.91 -20.64 -9.83
CA ILE A 287 -28.79 -21.58 -8.72
C ILE A 287 -28.46 -20.79 -7.44
N PRO A 288 -29.33 -20.81 -6.41
CA PRO A 288 -28.96 -20.29 -5.11
C PRO A 288 -28.00 -21.26 -4.43
N VAL A 289 -26.88 -20.74 -3.94
CA VAL A 289 -25.88 -21.53 -3.21
C VAL A 289 -25.71 -20.92 -1.84
N LYS A 290 -25.57 -21.73 -0.80
CA LYS A 290 -25.31 -21.28 0.57
C LYS A 290 -23.96 -21.77 1.04
N VAL A 291 -23.00 -20.86 1.19
CA VAL A 291 -21.63 -21.18 1.63
C VAL A 291 -21.43 -20.69 3.05
N THR A 292 -21.08 -21.58 3.97
CA THR A 292 -20.80 -21.23 5.36
C THR A 292 -19.28 -21.12 5.57
N PRO A 293 -18.74 -19.94 5.89
CA PRO A 293 -17.31 -19.80 6.12
C PRO A 293 -16.81 -20.65 7.28
N VAL A 294 -15.60 -21.19 7.17
CA VAL A 294 -14.90 -21.86 8.28
C VAL A 294 -13.80 -20.97 8.82
N ARG A 295 -13.48 -21.10 10.11
CA ARG A 295 -12.40 -20.32 10.72
C ARG A 295 -11.06 -20.68 10.09
N GLY A 296 -10.28 -19.66 9.72
CA GLY A 296 -8.99 -19.79 9.02
C GLY A 296 -7.80 -20.09 9.92
#